data_AF-A0A6J6WMU1-F1
#
_entry.id   AF-A0A6J6WMU1-F1
#
_cell.length_a   1.000
_cell.length_b   1.000
_cell.length_c   1.000
_cell.angle_alpha   90.00
_cell.angle_beta   90.00
_cell.angle_gamma   90.00
#
_symmetry.space_group_name_H-M   'P 1'
#
loop_
_entity.id
_entity.type
_entity.pdbx_description
1 polymer ?
#
loop_
_entity_poly.entity_id
_entity_poly.type
_entity_poly.pdbx_seq_one_letter_code
_entity_poly.pdbx_strand_id
1 'polypeptide(L)'
;MNDRLQLAAAEMELRRRTNEAWMRKGVTMVDPGRTYVDTTVQFDADVTLFPDTILQGSCVIGAGTELGPNTRLVDCRVGARSVVENSVGRGADIGDDVRLGPFAVLEPGAVVSDGARPGPFYTSPSE
;
A
#
# COMPACT_ATOMS: atom_id res chain seq x y z
N MET A 1 -27.89 3.15 -12.52
CA MET A 1 -26.51 3.64 -12.28
C MET A 1 -25.92 3.93 -13.65
N ASN A 2 -26.23 5.10 -14.23
CA ASN A 2 -26.15 5.31 -15.70
C ASN A 2 -25.29 6.52 -16.12
N ASP A 3 -24.47 7.08 -15.24
CA ASP A 3 -23.49 8.11 -15.62
C ASP A 3 -22.21 8.01 -14.77
N ARG A 4 -21.07 8.41 -15.36
CA ARG A 4 -19.74 8.36 -14.73
C ARG A 4 -19.69 9.19 -13.44
N LEU A 5 -20.47 10.26 -13.37
CA LEU A 5 -20.57 11.09 -12.16
C LEU A 5 -21.18 10.32 -10.97
N GLN A 6 -22.22 9.52 -11.22
CA GLN A 6 -22.84 8.70 -10.17
C GLN A 6 -21.89 7.59 -9.69
N LEU A 7 -21.11 7.00 -10.61
CA LEU A 7 -20.12 5.98 -10.27
C LEU A 7 -19.01 6.56 -9.38
N ALA A 8 -18.50 7.75 -9.72
CA ALA A 8 -17.49 8.44 -8.92
C ALA A 8 -18.00 8.75 -7.50
N ALA A 9 -19.24 9.23 -7.37
CA ALA A 9 -19.86 9.49 -6.07
C ALA A 9 -20.01 8.21 -5.22
N ALA A 10 -20.40 7.09 -5.85
CA ALA A 10 -20.52 5.80 -5.18
C ALA A 10 -19.15 5.25 -4.73
N GLU A 11 -18.11 5.39 -5.57
CA GLU A 11 -16.75 5.00 -5.24
C GLU A 11 -16.19 5.79 -4.06
N MET A 12 -16.38 7.11 -4.05
CA MET A 12 -15.95 7.97 -2.93
C MET A 12 -16.58 7.55 -1.61
N GLU A 13 -17.87 7.22 -1.60
CA GLU A 13 -18.57 6.77 -0.39
C GLU A 13 -18.11 5.38 0.05
N LEU A 14 -17.87 4.45 -0.88
CA LEU A 14 -17.31 3.13 -0.57
C LEU A 14 -15.93 3.27 0.06
N ARG A 15 -15.05 4.07 -0.55
CA ARG A 15 -13.70 4.35 -0.06
C ARG A 15 -13.74 4.95 1.35
N ARG A 16 -14.62 5.93 1.60
CA ARG A 16 -14.79 6.53 2.93
C ARG A 16 -15.12 5.44 3.96
N ARG A 17 -16.07 4.55 3.67
CA ARG A 17 -16.45 3.45 4.56
C ARG A 17 -15.32 2.46 4.82
N THR A 18 -14.59 2.06 3.78
CA THR A 18 -13.44 1.15 3.90
C THR A 18 -12.35 1.78 4.78
N ASN A 19 -11.99 3.03 4.52
CA ASN A 19 -10.96 3.73 5.28
C ASN A 19 -11.38 3.91 6.75
N GLU A 20 -12.63 4.31 7.00
CA GLU A 20 -13.14 4.41 8.37
C GLU A 20 -13.16 3.07 9.11
N ALA A 21 -13.46 1.96 8.43
CA ALA A 21 -13.45 0.64 9.05
C ALA A 21 -12.04 0.26 9.51
N TRP A 22 -11.02 0.56 8.71
CA TRP A 22 -9.61 0.30 9.06
C TRP A 22 -9.08 1.26 10.12
N MET A 23 -9.44 2.54 10.07
CA MET A 23 -9.07 3.49 11.12
C MET A 23 -9.63 3.08 12.49
N ARG A 24 -10.87 2.56 12.54
CA ARG A 24 -11.44 2.01 13.79
C ARG A 24 -10.72 0.75 14.30
N LYS A 25 -9.96 0.06 13.43
CA LYS A 25 -9.14 -1.12 13.78
C LYS A 25 -7.69 -0.76 14.12
N GLY A 26 -7.33 0.52 14.15
CA GLY A 26 -5.99 0.98 14.54
C GLY A 26 -5.05 1.33 13.38
N VAL A 27 -5.52 1.30 12.13
CA VAL A 27 -4.72 1.79 10.99
C VAL A 27 -4.73 3.33 11.00
N THR A 28 -3.56 3.93 11.00
CA THR A 28 -3.42 5.39 10.87
C THR A 28 -3.46 5.76 9.39
N MET A 29 -4.36 6.66 9.01
CA MET A 29 -4.38 7.25 7.67
C MET A 29 -4.22 8.76 7.80
N VAL A 30 -3.13 9.31 7.27
CA VAL A 30 -2.80 10.74 7.41
C VAL A 30 -3.80 11.62 6.65
N ASP A 31 -4.21 11.19 5.45
CA ASP A 31 -5.29 11.81 4.68
C ASP A 31 -6.22 10.73 4.11
N PRO A 32 -7.28 10.34 4.84
CA PRO A 32 -8.22 9.30 4.40
C PRO A 32 -8.95 9.65 3.10
N GLY A 33 -9.02 10.93 2.70
CA GLY A 33 -9.64 11.37 1.46
C GLY A 33 -8.75 11.13 0.24
N ARG A 34 -7.45 10.89 0.45
CA ARG A 34 -6.43 10.66 -0.59
C ARG A 34 -5.75 9.29 -0.49
N THR A 35 -6.23 8.42 0.39
CA THR A 35 -5.78 7.04 0.51
C THR A 35 -6.80 6.09 -0.12
N TYR A 36 -6.35 5.22 -1.00
CA TYR A 36 -7.20 4.30 -1.76
C TYR A 36 -6.85 2.86 -1.36
N VAL A 37 -7.85 2.15 -0.82
CA VAL A 37 -7.67 0.79 -0.31
C VAL A 37 -8.81 -0.06 -0.83
N ASP A 38 -8.48 -1.10 -1.60
CA ASP A 38 -9.45 -2.11 -2.00
C ASP A 38 -9.96 -2.90 -0.79
N THR A 39 -11.20 -3.36 -0.85
CA THR A 39 -11.86 -4.07 0.27
C THR A 39 -11.20 -5.40 0.64
N THR A 40 -10.36 -5.95 -0.23
CA THR A 40 -9.62 -7.21 -0.05
C THR A 40 -8.31 -7.04 0.71
N VAL A 41 -7.78 -5.81 0.80
CA VAL A 41 -6.52 -5.51 1.49
C VAL A 41 -6.65 -5.82 2.99
N GLN A 42 -5.62 -6.44 3.56
CA GLN A 42 -5.53 -6.72 4.99
C GLN A 42 -4.39 -5.93 5.63
N PHE A 43 -4.62 -5.46 6.85
CA PHE A 43 -3.63 -4.78 7.68
C PHE A 43 -3.53 -5.47 9.03
N ASP A 44 -2.32 -5.57 9.53
CA ASP A 44 -2.04 -5.76 10.94
C ASP A 44 -2.12 -4.43 11.72
N ALA A 45 -1.87 -4.49 13.02
CA ALA A 45 -1.94 -3.33 13.92
C ALA A 45 -0.86 -2.28 13.60
N ASP A 46 -1.16 -1.02 13.97
CA ASP A 46 -0.22 0.12 13.92
C ASP A 46 0.35 0.46 12.53
N VAL A 47 -0.31 0.03 11.45
CA VAL A 47 0.06 0.46 10.09
C VAL A 47 -0.25 1.94 9.89
N THR A 48 0.66 2.67 9.26
CA THR A 48 0.46 4.07 8.88
C THR A 48 0.46 4.23 7.35
N LEU A 49 -0.58 4.88 6.82
CA LEU A 49 -0.73 5.21 5.41
C LEU A 49 -0.63 6.72 5.22
N PHE A 50 0.35 7.13 4.44
CA PHE A 50 0.54 8.51 3.99
C PHE A 50 -0.35 8.83 2.77
N PRO A 51 -0.55 10.12 2.45
CA PRO A 51 -1.40 10.54 1.33
C PRO A 51 -0.93 9.96 -0.01
N ASP A 52 -1.89 9.80 -0.93
CA ASP A 52 -1.67 9.26 -2.28
C ASP A 52 -1.15 7.81 -2.29
N THR A 53 -1.40 7.07 -1.21
CA THR A 53 -1.16 5.62 -1.16
C THR A 53 -2.33 4.87 -1.78
N ILE A 54 -2.03 3.95 -2.70
CA ILE A 54 -3.00 3.15 -3.45
C ILE A 54 -2.67 1.66 -3.25
N LEU A 55 -3.56 0.92 -2.59
CA LEU A 55 -3.42 -0.51 -2.34
C LEU A 55 -4.55 -1.26 -3.04
N GLN A 56 -4.19 -2.15 -3.96
CA GLN A 56 -5.15 -2.82 -4.83
C GLN A 56 -5.01 -4.34 -4.78
N GLY A 57 -6.12 -5.03 -5.02
CA GLY A 57 -6.15 -6.49 -5.00
C GLY A 57 -5.90 -7.05 -3.60
N SER A 58 -5.10 -8.11 -3.50
CA SER A 58 -4.93 -8.89 -2.26
C SER A 58 -3.67 -8.51 -1.49
N CYS A 59 -3.46 -7.22 -1.24
CA CYS A 59 -2.31 -6.77 -0.45
C CYS A 59 -2.43 -7.17 1.03
N VAL A 60 -1.31 -7.52 1.66
CA VAL A 60 -1.22 -7.81 3.10
C VAL A 60 -0.08 -7.00 3.70
N ILE A 61 -0.40 -6.17 4.70
CA ILE A 61 0.54 -5.23 5.32
C ILE A 61 0.78 -5.59 6.78
N GLY A 62 2.02 -5.89 7.12
CA GLY A 62 2.45 -6.28 8.47
C GLY A 62 2.47 -5.13 9.48
N ALA A 63 2.57 -5.49 10.75
CA ALA A 63 2.42 -4.56 11.86
C ALA A 63 3.47 -3.44 11.89
N GLY A 64 3.06 -2.22 12.23
CA GLY A 64 3.97 -1.07 12.37
C GLY A 64 4.60 -0.60 11.05
N THR A 65 4.06 -1.01 9.91
CA THR A 65 4.57 -0.64 8.58
C THR A 65 4.04 0.73 8.14
N GLU A 66 4.89 1.48 7.47
CA GLU A 66 4.60 2.82 6.94
C GLU A 66 4.59 2.79 5.41
N LEU A 67 3.47 3.16 4.79
CA LEU A 67 3.31 3.18 3.33
C LEU A 67 3.01 4.59 2.83
N GLY A 68 3.72 4.98 1.79
CA GLY A 68 3.60 6.27 1.13
C GLY A 68 4.64 7.30 1.60
N PRO A 69 4.52 8.55 1.16
CA PRO A 69 3.47 9.04 0.24
C PRO A 69 3.69 8.52 -1.20
N ASN A 70 2.68 8.67 -2.05
CA ASN A 70 2.74 8.33 -3.48
C ASN A 70 3.19 6.87 -3.77
N THR A 71 2.72 5.92 -2.97
CA THR A 71 3.07 4.50 -3.12
C THR A 71 1.89 3.74 -3.72
N ARG A 72 2.14 2.90 -4.73
CA ARG A 72 1.12 2.02 -5.32
C ARG A 72 1.54 0.56 -5.26
N LEU A 73 0.78 -0.26 -4.56
CA LEU A 73 1.01 -1.71 -4.44
C LEU A 73 -0.20 -2.48 -4.95
N VAL A 74 0.04 -3.50 -5.77
CA VAL A 74 -1.00 -4.36 -6.34
C VAL A 74 -0.66 -5.81 -6.05
N ASP A 75 -1.50 -6.51 -5.28
CA ASP A 75 -1.28 -7.91 -4.90
C ASP A 75 0.09 -8.16 -4.23
N CYS A 76 0.56 -7.22 -3.41
CA CYS A 76 1.86 -7.32 -2.73
C CYS A 76 1.72 -7.73 -1.26
N ARG A 77 2.72 -8.42 -0.73
CA ARG A 77 2.91 -8.60 0.72
C ARG A 77 4.00 -7.65 1.21
N VAL A 78 3.75 -6.98 2.33
CA VAL A 78 4.74 -6.15 3.04
C VAL A 78 4.83 -6.63 4.48
N GLY A 79 6.03 -6.99 4.91
CA GLY A 79 6.34 -7.42 6.27
C GLY A 79 6.15 -6.31 7.29
N ALA A 80 6.46 -6.62 8.55
CA ALA A 80 6.33 -5.72 9.68
C ALA A 80 7.46 -4.69 9.74
N ARG A 81 7.17 -3.51 10.29
CA ARG A 81 8.14 -2.40 10.53
C ARG A 81 8.87 -1.95 9.26
N SER A 82 8.25 -2.17 8.11
CA SER A 82 8.81 -1.77 6.81
C SER A 82 8.36 -0.37 6.45
N VAL A 83 9.14 0.32 5.61
CA VAL A 83 8.85 1.66 5.10
C VAL A 83 8.92 1.62 3.58
N VAL A 84 7.83 2.00 2.90
CA VAL A 84 7.78 2.04 1.44
C VAL A 84 7.30 3.42 0.97
N GLU A 85 8.21 4.22 0.44
CA GLU A 85 7.93 5.59 0.01
C GLU A 85 8.09 5.76 -1.50
N ASN A 86 7.21 6.56 -2.12
CA ASN A 86 7.29 6.98 -3.53
C ASN A 86 7.57 5.84 -4.53
N SER A 87 7.02 4.64 -4.29
CA SER A 87 7.41 3.44 -5.03
C SER A 87 6.19 2.68 -5.58
N VAL A 88 6.43 1.88 -6.62
CA VAL A 88 5.39 1.05 -7.23
C VAL A 88 5.77 -0.42 -7.16
N GLY A 89 4.79 -1.28 -6.93
CA GLY A 89 5.01 -2.71 -6.90
C GLY A 89 3.79 -3.50 -7.33
N ARG A 90 4.02 -4.64 -7.96
CA ARG A 90 2.97 -5.60 -8.31
C ARG A 90 3.43 -7.02 -7.99
N GLY A 91 2.61 -7.80 -7.29
CA GLY A 91 2.88 -9.22 -7.04
C GLY A 91 4.22 -9.47 -6.33
N ALA A 92 4.65 -8.53 -5.49
CA ALA A 92 5.95 -8.55 -4.85
C ALA A 92 5.82 -8.94 -3.37
N ASP A 93 6.87 -9.57 -2.83
CA ASP A 93 7.00 -9.95 -1.43
C ASP A 93 8.12 -9.12 -0.79
N ILE A 94 7.74 -8.19 0.07
CA ILE A 94 8.65 -7.32 0.82
C ILE A 94 8.71 -7.85 2.25
N GLY A 95 9.90 -8.20 2.73
CA GLY A 95 10.13 -8.72 4.07
C GLY A 95 9.94 -7.71 5.20
N ASP A 96 10.35 -8.14 6.39
CA ASP A 96 10.33 -7.34 7.62
C ASP A 96 11.48 -6.33 7.67
N ASP A 97 11.27 -5.20 8.36
CA ASP A 97 12.30 -4.17 8.61
C ASP A 97 12.95 -3.60 7.31
N VAL A 98 12.22 -3.66 6.19
CA VAL A 98 12.69 -3.18 4.89
C VAL A 98 12.51 -1.67 4.77
N ARG A 99 13.47 -0.98 4.13
CA ARG A 99 13.30 0.42 3.69
C ARG A 99 13.42 0.52 2.18
N LEU A 100 12.29 0.68 1.51
CA LEU A 100 12.16 0.67 0.06
C LEU A 100 11.85 2.07 -0.48
N GLY A 101 12.69 2.51 -1.41
CA GLY A 101 12.47 3.76 -2.17
C GLY A 101 13.48 4.86 -1.83
N PRO A 102 13.19 6.10 -2.25
CA PRO A 102 12.07 6.48 -3.13
C PRO A 102 12.23 5.98 -4.58
N PHE A 103 11.14 5.91 -5.35
CA PHE A 103 11.15 5.56 -6.79
C PHE A 103 11.63 4.14 -7.11
N ALA A 104 11.39 3.18 -6.23
CA ALA A 104 11.62 1.78 -6.55
C ALA A 104 10.47 1.22 -7.42
N VAL A 105 10.81 0.28 -8.29
CA VAL A 105 9.88 -0.48 -9.12
C VAL A 105 10.06 -1.96 -8.79
N LEU A 106 9.02 -2.56 -8.21
CA LEU A 106 8.96 -4.00 -7.95
C LEU A 106 8.11 -4.69 -9.01
N GLU A 107 8.76 -5.53 -9.79
CA GLU A 107 8.14 -6.38 -10.80
C GLU A 107 7.43 -7.59 -10.16
N PRO A 108 6.46 -8.22 -10.86
CA PRO A 108 5.84 -9.46 -10.42
C PRO A 108 6.85 -10.52 -10.03
N GLY A 109 6.68 -11.13 -8.86
CA GLY A 109 7.60 -12.14 -8.33
C GLY A 109 8.81 -11.59 -7.58
N ALA A 110 8.99 -10.26 -7.53
CA ALA A 110 10.09 -9.67 -6.79
C ALA A 110 10.05 -10.03 -5.30
N VAL A 111 11.20 -10.45 -4.76
CA VAL A 111 11.40 -10.73 -3.34
C VAL A 111 12.44 -9.79 -2.77
N VAL A 112 12.06 -9.00 -1.76
CA VAL A 112 12.96 -8.13 -1.01
C VAL A 112 13.14 -8.72 0.38
N SER A 113 14.34 -9.20 0.69
CA SER A 113 14.64 -9.87 1.96
C SER A 113 14.53 -8.95 3.17
N ASP A 114 14.34 -9.54 4.35
CA ASP A 114 14.28 -8.83 5.62
C ASP A 114 15.50 -7.90 5.83
N GLY A 115 15.24 -6.71 6.36
CA GLY A 115 16.25 -5.70 6.65
C GLY A 115 16.88 -5.03 5.43
N ALA A 116 16.48 -5.42 4.21
CA ALA A 116 17.02 -4.84 2.98
C ALA A 116 16.68 -3.34 2.87
N ARG A 117 17.57 -2.61 2.18
CA ARG A 117 17.41 -1.16 1.97
C ARG A 117 17.62 -0.78 0.50
N PRO A 118 16.76 -1.22 -0.44
CA PRO A 118 16.89 -0.84 -1.83
C PRO A 118 16.64 0.67 -1.97
N GLY A 119 17.66 1.37 -2.44
CA GLY A 119 17.65 2.82 -2.58
C GLY A 119 16.93 3.31 -3.84
N PRO A 120 17.17 4.58 -4.21
CA PRO A 120 16.49 5.20 -5.33
C PRO A 120 16.68 4.50 -6.67
N PHE A 121 15.61 4.47 -7.48
CA PHE A 121 15.60 3.87 -8.83
C PHE A 121 15.95 2.37 -8.86
N TYR A 122 15.78 1.67 -7.74
CA TYR A 122 15.89 0.23 -7.70
C TYR A 122 14.79 -0.40 -8.55
N THR A 123 15.18 -1.20 -9.54
CA THR A 123 14.29 -2.10 -10.27
C THR A 123 14.61 -3.52 -9.83
N SER A 124 13.64 -4.23 -9.28
CA SER A 124 13.83 -5.65 -8.96
C SER A 124 14.06 -6.45 -10.24
N PRO A 125 14.92 -7.48 -10.21
CA PRO A 125 15.04 -8.38 -11.35
C PRO A 125 13.70 -9.07 -11.63
N SER A 126 13.30 -9.13 -12.90
CA SER A 126 12.20 -9.96 -13.37
C SER A 126 12.68 -11.41 -13.45
N GLU A 127 11.96 -12.34 -12.81
CA GLU A 127 12.10 -13.78 -13.09
C GLU A 127 11.63 -14.13 -14.50
#